data_AF-A0A4R8QFG0-F1
#
_entry.id   AF-A0A4R8QFG0-F1
#
_cell.length_a   1.000
_cell.length_b   1.000
_cell.length_c   1.000
_cell.angle_alpha   90.00
_cell.angle_beta   90.00
_cell.angle_gamma   90.00
#
_symmetry.space_group_name_H-M   'P 1'
#
loop_
_entity.id
_entity.type
_entity.pdbx_description
1 polymer ?
#
loop_
_entity_poly.entity_id
_entity_poly.type
_entity_poly.pdbx_seq_one_letter_code
_entity_poly.pdbx_strand_id
1 'polypeptide(L)'
;MKIISGVFFLLHCLSAASRATVAQPRGIHAPRDRDTHLLDARQEAATGNAAVENEVKDGHCKDFMFLFLRGSTQQANMGLQPGPQVAAYLRQVLTPERIAVQGVEYPATLQDNLCVNNQLCRPSEVTSASKQVRQYMDKCPKSTVVMAGYSQGAAMLSRLLSARLVEPEYRRRVVAAVTFGNTMQRYNHNNIPEIPAESVKMFCNDFDPVCKIGVPFGAIMPDHRDYRPSAKPAAEFMLQRLATVDKTIKTSAADMSFTNYESLGFKFHDLHLGAAKGTSKPFNDAEALAGLDYIGVVSLSGKGAARVDNIGVLYEDMAAYVEHGGKGGQFKRIDLKEGEYWTKTEMCNGKKKKASRIGYFRAETNKGSSPLELGTKTDDNCITYESGEGRAFVGMHGESGDEIDSLGLISYPIIE
;
A
#
# COMPACT_ATOMS: atom_id res chain seq x y z
N MET A 1 20.19 81.90 15.63
CA MET A 1 19.78 81.64 14.24
C MET A 1 20.95 80.95 13.54
N LYS A 2 20.77 79.66 13.24
CA LYS A 2 21.54 78.70 12.39
C LYS A 2 22.72 79.29 11.59
N ILE A 3 23.91 78.68 11.57
CA ILE A 3 24.31 77.64 10.59
C ILE A 3 25.42 76.71 11.15
N ILE A 4 25.02 75.43 11.26
CA ILE A 4 25.68 74.12 11.06
C ILE A 4 27.21 74.01 11.18
N SER A 5 27.63 73.25 12.20
CA SER A 5 28.96 72.71 12.45
C SER A 5 29.20 71.42 11.65
N GLY A 6 30.34 71.34 10.95
CA GLY A 6 30.77 70.15 10.22
C GLY A 6 31.53 69.18 11.13
N VAL A 7 31.03 67.94 11.25
CA VAL A 7 31.68 66.86 11.97
C VAL A 7 32.09 65.78 10.97
N PHE A 8 33.40 65.53 10.92
CA PHE A 8 34.05 64.41 10.23
C PHE A 8 33.58 63.08 10.84
N PHE A 9 33.08 62.16 10.02
CA PHE A 9 32.83 60.77 10.43
C PHE A 9 33.71 59.82 9.62
N LEU A 10 34.54 59.04 10.33
CA LEU A 10 35.30 57.92 9.82
C LEU A 10 34.36 56.85 9.25
N LEU A 11 34.56 56.46 7.99
CA LEU A 11 33.88 55.32 7.38
C LEU A 11 34.69 54.04 7.67
N HIS A 12 34.18 53.19 8.55
CA HIS A 12 34.65 51.81 8.72
C HIS A 12 34.09 50.94 7.59
N CYS A 13 35.00 50.29 6.85
CA CYS A 13 34.69 49.30 5.83
C CYS A 13 34.30 47.97 6.51
N LEU A 14 33.00 47.65 6.58
CA LEU A 14 32.53 46.29 6.85
C LEU A 14 32.17 45.63 5.52
N SER A 15 32.97 44.66 5.11
CA SER A 15 32.71 43.76 3.98
C SER A 15 31.57 42.80 4.32
N ALA A 16 30.38 43.05 3.78
CA ALA A 16 29.27 42.11 3.76
C ALA A 16 29.46 41.11 2.60
N ALA A 17 29.71 39.84 2.92
CA ALA A 17 29.67 38.75 1.96
C ALA A 17 28.21 38.50 1.54
N SER A 18 27.83 38.97 0.36
CA SER A 18 26.53 38.68 -0.24
C SER A 18 26.54 37.26 -0.78
N ARG A 19 25.73 36.36 -0.21
CA ARG A 19 25.45 35.05 -0.82
C ARG A 19 24.59 35.28 -2.05
N ALA A 20 25.16 35.04 -3.23
CA ALA A 20 24.42 34.98 -4.48
C ALA A 20 23.29 33.94 -4.33
N THR A 21 22.05 34.39 -4.43
CA THR A 21 20.89 33.52 -4.52
C THR A 21 20.87 32.95 -5.94
N VAL A 22 21.12 31.66 -6.09
CA VAL A 22 20.91 30.97 -7.38
C VAL A 22 19.42 30.97 -7.64
N ALA A 23 19.00 31.72 -8.68
CA ALA A 23 17.65 31.68 -9.18
C ALA A 23 17.40 30.30 -9.81
N GLN A 24 16.44 29.55 -9.24
CA GLN A 24 15.94 28.30 -9.80
C GLN A 24 15.30 28.59 -11.17
N PRO A 25 15.60 27.82 -12.23
CA PRO A 25 14.90 27.99 -13.50
C PRO A 25 13.43 27.64 -13.31
N ARG A 26 12.54 28.58 -13.63
CA ARG A 26 11.12 28.31 -13.82
C ARG A 26 10.98 27.34 -15.00
N GLY A 27 10.88 26.06 -14.69
CA GLY A 27 10.47 25.06 -15.65
C GLY A 27 9.05 25.38 -16.13
N ILE A 28 8.93 25.69 -17.43
CA ILE A 28 7.67 25.81 -18.13
C ILE A 28 7.08 24.40 -18.19
N HIS A 29 6.19 24.05 -17.27
CA HIS A 29 5.38 22.84 -17.40
C HIS A 29 4.37 23.08 -18.53
N ALA A 30 4.62 22.45 -19.68
CA ALA A 30 3.57 22.15 -20.64
C ALA A 30 2.47 21.30 -19.95
N PRO A 31 1.21 21.35 -20.41
CA PRO A 31 0.17 20.48 -19.87
C PRO A 31 0.63 19.03 -20.03
N ARG A 32 0.73 18.27 -18.93
CA ARG A 32 0.99 16.83 -19.01
C ARG A 32 -0.12 16.20 -19.84
N ASP A 33 0.26 15.36 -20.79
CA ASP A 33 -0.66 14.67 -21.66
C ASP A 33 -1.56 13.72 -20.85
N ARG A 34 -2.79 13.46 -21.29
CA ARG A 34 -3.79 12.71 -20.48
C ARG A 34 -3.44 11.24 -20.33
N ASP A 35 -2.72 10.69 -21.30
CA ASP A 35 -2.28 9.29 -21.28
C ASP A 35 -1.18 9.05 -20.25
N THR A 36 -0.31 10.04 -19.97
CA THR A 36 0.71 9.92 -18.92
C THR A 36 0.09 9.97 -17.53
N HIS A 37 -0.98 10.73 -17.30
CA HIS A 37 -1.69 10.73 -16.01
C HIS A 37 -2.38 9.39 -15.70
N LEU A 38 -2.91 8.71 -16.72
CA LEU A 38 -3.48 7.36 -16.59
C LEU A 38 -2.39 6.30 -16.37
N LEU A 39 -1.21 6.48 -16.97
CA LEU A 39 -0.05 5.59 -16.76
C LEU A 39 0.57 5.80 -15.38
N ASP A 40 0.72 7.04 -14.91
CA ASP A 40 1.27 7.38 -13.59
C ASP A 40 0.37 6.85 -12.46
N ALA A 41 -0.96 7.01 -12.56
CA ALA A 41 -1.90 6.46 -11.58
C ALA A 41 -1.96 4.91 -11.59
N ARG A 42 -1.82 4.30 -12.77
CA ARG A 42 -1.72 2.83 -12.93
C ARG A 42 -0.39 2.29 -12.40
N GLN A 43 0.71 3.03 -12.58
CA GLN A 43 1.99 2.72 -11.95
C GLN A 43 1.83 2.84 -10.44
N GLU A 44 1.40 3.97 -9.88
CA GLU A 44 1.26 4.17 -8.43
C GLU A 44 0.34 3.14 -7.74
N ALA A 45 -0.77 2.73 -8.38
CA ALA A 45 -1.65 1.67 -7.89
C ALA A 45 -1.05 0.26 -7.98
N ALA A 46 -0.12 0.04 -8.93
CA ALA A 46 0.64 -1.20 -9.07
C ALA A 46 1.92 -1.22 -8.19
N THR A 47 2.47 -0.05 -7.83
CA THR A 47 3.70 0.08 -7.04
C THR A 47 3.49 0.11 -5.53
N GLY A 48 2.27 0.14 -5.00
CA GLY A 48 2.09 0.27 -3.55
C GLY A 48 2.68 1.58 -2.99
N ASN A 49 2.75 2.63 -3.80
CA ASN A 49 2.85 3.99 -3.30
C ASN A 49 1.44 4.47 -2.91
N ALA A 50 1.36 5.53 -2.12
CA ALA A 50 0.09 6.18 -1.91
C ALA A 50 -0.44 6.68 -3.26
N ALA A 51 -1.49 6.03 -3.79
CA ALA A 51 -1.91 6.27 -5.16
C ALA A 51 -2.73 7.56 -5.27
N VAL A 52 -2.46 8.34 -6.31
CA VAL A 52 -3.30 9.45 -6.75
C VAL A 52 -4.19 8.97 -7.89
N GLU A 53 -5.50 8.88 -7.65
CA GLU A 53 -6.49 8.56 -8.67
C GLU A 53 -7.41 9.75 -8.90
N ASN A 54 -7.37 10.31 -10.11
CA ASN A 54 -8.13 11.49 -10.52
C ASN A 54 -8.92 11.27 -11.82
N GLU A 55 -9.27 10.03 -12.15
CA GLU A 55 -9.86 9.73 -13.46
C GLU A 55 -11.22 10.41 -13.67
N VAL A 56 -11.98 10.68 -12.60
CA VAL A 56 -13.20 11.47 -12.72
C VAL A 56 -12.88 12.95 -12.84
N LYS A 57 -11.98 13.49 -12.01
CA LYS A 57 -11.60 14.91 -11.98
C LYS A 57 -10.99 15.37 -13.30
N ASP A 58 -10.04 14.61 -13.83
CA ASP A 58 -9.20 15.00 -14.97
C ASP A 58 -9.58 14.26 -16.28
N GLY A 59 -10.21 13.09 -16.16
CA GLY A 59 -10.55 12.23 -17.29
C GLY A 59 -11.97 12.42 -17.85
N HIS A 60 -12.34 11.46 -18.71
CA HIS A 60 -13.65 11.35 -19.35
C HIS A 60 -14.60 10.47 -18.52
N CYS A 61 -15.90 10.67 -18.68
CA CYS A 61 -16.89 9.85 -18.01
C CYS A 61 -16.91 8.42 -18.57
N LYS A 62 -17.02 7.46 -17.65
CA LYS A 62 -17.11 6.02 -17.92
C LYS A 62 -18.44 5.48 -17.37
N ASP A 63 -18.78 4.23 -17.70
CA ASP A 63 -20.03 3.60 -17.25
C ASP A 63 -20.16 3.56 -15.72
N PHE A 64 -19.04 3.30 -15.05
CA PHE A 64 -18.94 3.12 -13.62
C PHE A 64 -17.97 4.10 -12.99
N MET A 65 -18.20 4.39 -11.72
CA MET A 65 -17.36 5.26 -10.92
C MET A 65 -17.09 4.61 -9.57
N PHE A 66 -15.83 4.50 -9.20
CA PHE A 66 -15.39 4.12 -7.86
C PHE A 66 -14.85 5.35 -7.12
N LEU A 67 -15.53 5.73 -6.04
CA LEU A 67 -15.12 6.82 -5.17
C LEU A 67 -14.56 6.27 -3.85
N PHE A 68 -13.35 6.69 -3.48
CA PHE A 68 -12.68 6.18 -2.27
C PHE A 68 -12.33 7.28 -1.27
N LEU A 69 -12.55 7.00 0.02
CA LEU A 69 -12.18 7.84 1.15
C LEU A 69 -11.14 7.11 2.02
N ARG A 70 -9.89 7.58 2.00
CA ARG A 70 -8.73 6.91 2.65
C ARG A 70 -8.70 6.96 4.18
N GLY A 71 -7.86 6.13 4.78
CA GLY A 71 -7.65 6.15 6.23
C GLY A 71 -6.84 7.37 6.71
N SER A 72 -6.86 7.61 8.02
CA SER A 72 -5.99 8.61 8.64
C SER A 72 -4.52 8.35 8.30
N THR A 73 -3.73 9.42 8.18
CA THR A 73 -2.29 9.44 7.88
C THR A 73 -1.88 8.78 6.56
N GLN A 74 -2.83 8.28 5.78
CA GLN A 74 -2.52 7.80 4.44
C GLN A 74 -2.20 8.99 3.54
N GLN A 75 -1.11 8.88 2.81
CA GLN A 75 -0.70 9.88 1.82
C GLN A 75 -1.59 9.79 0.57
N ALA A 76 -1.39 10.70 -0.38
CA ALA A 76 -2.17 10.79 -1.63
C ALA A 76 -3.70 10.79 -1.42
N ASN A 77 -4.51 10.55 -2.45
CA ASN A 77 -5.98 10.59 -2.33
C ASN A 77 -6.62 9.19 -2.20
N MET A 78 -5.95 8.12 -2.63
CA MET A 78 -6.38 6.73 -2.43
C MET A 78 -5.75 6.05 -1.21
N GLY A 79 -4.66 6.62 -0.68
CA GLY A 79 -3.85 5.95 0.33
C GLY A 79 -3.12 4.73 -0.20
N LEU A 80 -2.46 4.01 0.71
CA LEU A 80 -1.73 2.79 0.39
C LEU A 80 -2.64 1.55 0.32
N GLN A 81 -3.66 1.51 1.19
CA GLN A 81 -4.59 0.38 1.29
C GLN A 81 -5.88 0.74 2.03
N PRO A 82 -6.97 -0.02 1.86
CA PRO A 82 -7.19 -1.02 0.82
C PRO A 82 -7.63 -0.40 -0.53
N GLY A 83 -7.67 0.92 -0.65
CA GLY A 83 -8.20 1.66 -1.82
C GLY A 83 -7.62 1.21 -3.17
N PRO A 84 -6.29 1.27 -3.37
CA PRO A 84 -5.66 0.84 -4.62
C PRO A 84 -5.94 -0.63 -4.96
N GLN A 85 -5.95 -1.52 -3.96
CA GLN A 85 -6.20 -2.95 -4.17
C GLN A 85 -7.63 -3.21 -4.63
N VAL A 86 -8.63 -2.53 -4.03
CA VAL A 86 -10.02 -2.62 -4.48
C VAL A 86 -10.16 -2.09 -5.91
N ALA A 87 -9.54 -0.94 -6.23
CA ALA A 87 -9.55 -0.37 -7.57
C ALA A 87 -8.96 -1.33 -8.61
N ALA A 88 -7.86 -2.01 -8.27
CA ALA A 88 -7.24 -3.01 -9.14
C ALA A 88 -8.21 -4.16 -9.45
N TYR A 89 -8.83 -4.78 -8.44
CA TYR A 89 -9.81 -5.86 -8.65
C TYR A 89 -11.02 -5.42 -9.50
N LEU A 90 -11.52 -4.20 -9.29
CA LEU A 90 -12.59 -3.66 -10.13
C LEU A 90 -12.15 -3.49 -11.59
N ARG A 91 -10.96 -2.95 -11.83
CA ARG A 91 -10.40 -2.79 -13.19
C ARG A 91 -10.11 -4.13 -13.87
N GLN A 92 -9.74 -5.18 -13.14
CA GLN A 92 -9.55 -6.52 -13.72
C GLN A 92 -10.84 -7.04 -14.36
N VAL A 93 -12.00 -6.76 -13.75
CA VAL A 93 -13.28 -7.29 -14.21
C VAL A 93 -13.98 -6.34 -15.18
N LEU A 94 -13.95 -5.03 -14.90
CA LEU A 94 -14.69 -4.03 -15.68
C LEU A 94 -13.86 -3.42 -16.81
N THR A 95 -12.54 -3.61 -16.78
CA THR A 95 -11.54 -2.90 -17.58
C THR A 95 -11.41 -1.42 -17.22
N PRO A 96 -10.23 -0.80 -17.43
CA PRO A 96 -10.04 0.62 -17.19
C PRO A 96 -10.93 1.53 -18.03
N GLU A 97 -11.48 1.07 -19.15
CA GLU A 97 -12.33 1.87 -20.04
C GLU A 97 -13.74 2.04 -19.47
N ARG A 98 -14.21 1.11 -18.64
CA ARG A 98 -15.57 1.14 -18.10
C ARG A 98 -15.69 1.71 -16.70
N ILE A 99 -14.62 1.70 -15.90
CA ILE A 99 -14.64 2.25 -14.54
C ILE A 99 -13.67 3.40 -14.34
N ALA A 100 -14.18 4.50 -13.78
CA ALA A 100 -13.41 5.66 -13.37
C ALA A 100 -13.07 5.57 -11.88
N VAL A 101 -11.80 5.63 -11.52
CA VAL A 101 -11.36 5.62 -10.11
C VAL A 101 -11.02 7.03 -9.64
N GLN A 102 -11.51 7.40 -8.46
CA GLN A 102 -11.30 8.73 -7.89
C GLN A 102 -11.16 8.69 -6.37
N GLY A 103 -10.03 9.20 -5.88
CA GLY A 103 -9.85 9.48 -4.46
C GLY A 103 -10.50 10.81 -4.07
N VAL A 104 -11.13 10.87 -2.89
CA VAL A 104 -11.66 12.12 -2.33
C VAL A 104 -10.54 12.85 -1.58
N GLU A 105 -10.31 14.12 -1.90
CA GLU A 105 -9.23 14.91 -1.31
C GLU A 105 -9.68 15.52 0.04
N TYR A 106 -8.97 15.17 1.11
CA TYR A 106 -9.11 15.78 2.44
C TYR A 106 -7.83 15.54 3.24
N PRO A 107 -7.57 16.29 4.33
CA PRO A 107 -6.30 16.22 5.05
C PRO A 107 -5.97 14.85 5.68
N ALA A 108 -6.99 14.04 6.02
CA ALA A 108 -6.85 12.73 6.67
C ALA A 108 -5.94 12.74 7.91
N THR A 109 -5.96 13.82 8.71
CA THR A 109 -5.11 13.95 9.89
C THR A 109 -5.64 13.11 11.06
N LEU A 110 -4.75 12.42 11.78
CA LEU A 110 -5.06 11.65 13.00
C LEU A 110 -5.29 12.55 14.24
N GLN A 111 -5.99 13.67 14.08
CA GLN A 111 -6.37 14.48 15.25
C GLN A 111 -7.52 13.80 16.02
N ASP A 112 -7.83 14.26 17.23
CA ASP A 112 -8.86 13.75 18.17
C ASP A 112 -10.31 13.60 17.62
N ASN A 113 -10.50 13.80 16.31
CA ASN A 113 -11.72 13.68 15.52
C ASN A 113 -11.78 12.35 14.76
N LEU A 114 -11.48 11.24 15.43
CA LEU A 114 -12.03 9.97 14.94
C LEU A 114 -13.54 10.11 15.07
N CYS A 115 -14.30 9.79 14.02
CA CYS A 115 -15.75 9.86 14.05
C CYS A 115 -16.28 8.84 15.06
N VAL A 116 -16.31 9.21 16.33
CA VAL A 116 -16.88 8.44 17.44
C VAL A 116 -18.29 8.94 17.69
N ASN A 117 -19.22 8.01 17.93
CA ASN A 117 -20.57 8.30 18.44
C ASN A 117 -21.42 9.29 17.60
N ASN A 118 -21.36 9.24 16.28
CA ASN A 118 -22.24 10.03 15.39
C ASN A 118 -22.09 11.57 15.51
N GLN A 119 -21.14 12.06 16.33
CA GLN A 119 -20.96 13.48 16.69
C GLN A 119 -19.61 14.06 16.26
N LEU A 120 -18.61 13.22 15.96
CA LEU A 120 -17.20 13.67 15.85
C LEU A 120 -16.58 13.52 14.45
N CYS A 121 -17.34 13.80 13.39
CA CYS A 121 -16.69 14.14 12.12
C CYS A 121 -16.63 15.66 12.01
N ARG A 122 -15.45 16.24 11.77
CA ARG A 122 -15.32 17.69 11.51
C ARG A 122 -16.33 18.09 10.44
N PRO A 123 -17.32 18.95 10.76
CA PRO A 123 -18.40 19.24 9.82
C PRO A 123 -17.88 19.80 8.49
N SER A 124 -16.76 20.52 8.50
CA SER A 124 -16.12 21.09 7.32
C SER A 124 -15.53 20.04 6.38
N GLU A 125 -14.85 19.01 6.90
CA GLU A 125 -14.23 17.96 6.08
C GLU A 125 -15.30 17.09 5.41
N VAL A 126 -16.33 16.69 6.17
CA VAL A 126 -17.48 15.96 5.60
C VAL A 126 -18.19 16.82 4.55
N THR A 127 -18.33 18.13 4.79
CA THR A 127 -18.95 19.05 3.82
C THR A 127 -18.11 19.15 2.54
N SER A 128 -16.79 19.28 2.67
CA SER A 128 -15.87 19.35 1.52
C SER A 128 -15.89 18.05 0.71
N ALA A 129 -15.79 16.90 1.38
CA ALA A 129 -15.89 15.59 0.74
C ALA A 129 -17.23 15.41 0.03
N SER A 130 -18.34 15.80 0.67
CA SER A 130 -19.68 15.72 0.05
C SER A 130 -19.80 16.63 -1.18
N LYS A 131 -19.19 17.82 -1.15
CA LYS A 131 -19.15 18.73 -2.30
C LYS A 131 -18.37 18.11 -3.46
N GLN A 132 -17.20 17.54 -3.20
CA GLN A 132 -16.40 16.85 -4.21
C GLN A 132 -17.15 15.66 -4.82
N VAL A 133 -17.76 14.81 -3.99
CA VAL A 133 -18.55 13.67 -4.47
C VAL A 133 -19.68 14.13 -5.40
N ARG A 134 -20.43 15.17 -5.02
CA ARG A 134 -21.46 15.74 -5.92
C ARG A 134 -20.85 16.27 -7.21
N GLN A 135 -19.75 17.02 -7.15
CA GLN A 135 -19.05 17.51 -8.34
C GLN A 135 -18.63 16.40 -9.30
N TYR A 136 -18.11 15.28 -8.77
CA TYR A 136 -17.76 14.11 -9.57
C TYR A 136 -18.99 13.46 -10.21
N MET A 137 -20.05 13.29 -9.43
CA MET A 137 -21.32 12.71 -9.89
C MET A 137 -22.07 13.63 -10.88
N ASP A 138 -21.90 14.95 -10.79
CA ASP A 138 -22.47 15.94 -11.71
C ASP A 138 -21.69 16.01 -13.01
N LYS A 139 -20.35 15.92 -12.94
CA LYS A 139 -19.49 15.83 -14.12
C LYS A 139 -19.85 14.60 -14.96
N CYS A 140 -20.16 13.48 -14.30
CA CYS A 140 -20.53 12.23 -14.95
C CYS A 140 -21.93 11.75 -14.53
N PRO A 141 -23.00 12.39 -15.06
CA PRO A 141 -24.37 12.19 -14.58
C PRO A 141 -24.94 10.79 -14.90
N LYS A 142 -24.34 10.08 -15.87
CA LYS A 142 -24.76 8.74 -16.30
C LYS A 142 -24.03 7.61 -15.58
N SER A 143 -22.93 7.89 -14.88
CA SER A 143 -22.15 6.83 -14.24
C SER A 143 -22.91 6.23 -13.07
N THR A 144 -22.89 4.90 -12.98
CA THR A 144 -23.31 4.19 -11.77
C THR A 144 -22.14 4.17 -10.78
N VAL A 145 -22.43 4.41 -9.50
CA VAL A 145 -21.42 4.70 -8.49
C VAL A 145 -21.33 3.57 -7.47
N VAL A 146 -20.09 3.17 -7.18
CA VAL A 146 -19.73 2.37 -6.01
C VAL A 146 -18.77 3.18 -5.16
N MET A 147 -18.90 3.08 -3.84
CA MET A 147 -18.10 3.88 -2.91
C MET A 147 -17.46 2.99 -1.87
N ALA A 148 -16.25 3.35 -1.43
CA ALA A 148 -15.67 2.76 -0.23
C ALA A 148 -14.91 3.75 0.64
N GLY A 149 -14.74 3.37 1.91
CA GLY A 149 -13.89 4.10 2.83
C GLY A 149 -13.21 3.20 3.86
N TYR A 150 -12.06 3.65 4.35
CA TYR A 150 -11.25 2.95 5.35
C TYR A 150 -11.05 3.80 6.62
N SER A 151 -11.21 3.20 7.79
CA SER A 151 -10.98 3.85 9.10
C SER A 151 -11.75 5.17 9.23
N GLN A 152 -11.09 6.32 9.35
CA GLN A 152 -11.73 7.65 9.32
C GLN A 152 -12.57 7.87 8.04
N GLY A 153 -12.06 7.48 6.87
CA GLY A 153 -12.77 7.57 5.59
C GLY A 153 -14.04 6.71 5.54
N ALA A 154 -14.06 5.57 6.24
CA ALA A 154 -15.27 4.75 6.38
C ALA A 154 -16.39 5.46 7.13
N ALA A 155 -16.03 6.17 8.20
CA ALA A 155 -16.99 6.94 8.97
C ALA A 155 -17.45 8.20 8.23
N MET A 156 -16.54 8.87 7.51
CA MET A 156 -16.90 9.96 6.59
C MET A 156 -17.87 9.49 5.51
N LEU A 157 -17.62 8.33 4.89
CA LEU A 157 -18.54 7.73 3.90
C LEU A 157 -19.92 7.48 4.52
N SER A 158 -19.95 6.90 5.72
CA SER A 158 -21.20 6.62 6.45
C SER A 158 -22.00 7.91 6.69
N ARG A 159 -21.32 8.99 7.10
CA ARG A 159 -21.96 10.30 7.34
C ARG A 159 -22.38 11.00 6.06
N LEU A 160 -21.56 10.91 5.01
CA LEU A 160 -21.82 11.48 3.69
C LEU A 160 -23.10 10.88 3.12
N LEU A 161 -23.21 9.55 3.08
CA LEU A 161 -24.36 8.85 2.51
C LEU A 161 -25.63 9.02 3.34
N SER A 162 -25.54 8.98 4.67
CA SER A 162 -26.73 9.07 5.53
C SER A 162 -27.31 10.48 5.63
N ALA A 163 -26.52 11.53 5.40
CA ALA A 163 -26.97 12.90 5.72
C ALA A 163 -26.57 14.00 4.76
N ARG A 164 -25.63 13.78 3.84
CA ARG A 164 -25.12 14.83 2.94
C ARG A 164 -25.27 14.51 1.46
N LEU A 165 -25.62 13.29 1.10
CA LEU A 165 -25.92 12.87 -0.28
C LEU A 165 -27.34 12.27 -0.31
N VAL A 166 -28.31 13.04 0.17
CA VAL A 166 -29.68 12.56 0.45
C VAL A 166 -30.63 12.77 -0.73
N GLU A 167 -30.21 13.54 -1.73
CA GLU A 167 -31.04 13.84 -2.88
C GLU A 167 -31.16 12.61 -3.80
N PRO A 168 -32.39 12.24 -4.24
CA PRO A 168 -32.62 10.97 -4.93
C PRO A 168 -31.81 10.78 -6.23
N GLU A 169 -31.46 11.86 -6.93
CA GLU A 169 -30.63 11.87 -8.14
C GLU A 169 -29.20 11.36 -7.90
N TYR A 170 -28.67 11.53 -6.68
CA TYR A 170 -27.39 10.96 -6.30
C TYR A 170 -27.59 9.56 -5.69
N ARG A 171 -28.52 9.41 -4.74
CA ARG A 171 -28.71 8.16 -3.99
C ARG A 171 -28.96 6.95 -4.89
N ARG A 172 -29.84 7.10 -5.89
CA ARG A 172 -30.20 5.99 -6.79
C ARG A 172 -29.03 5.50 -7.65
N ARG A 173 -27.99 6.31 -7.81
CA ARG A 173 -26.78 5.94 -8.56
C ARG A 173 -25.76 5.23 -7.70
N VAL A 174 -25.82 5.34 -6.37
CA VAL A 174 -24.92 4.62 -5.46
C VAL A 174 -25.46 3.21 -5.21
N VAL A 175 -24.92 2.22 -5.91
CA VAL A 175 -25.39 0.83 -5.83
C VAL A 175 -24.64 -0.02 -4.81
N ALA A 176 -23.46 0.43 -4.37
CA ALA A 176 -22.69 -0.23 -3.31
C ALA A 176 -21.93 0.79 -2.45
N ALA A 177 -21.94 0.56 -1.14
CA ALA A 177 -21.13 1.26 -0.16
C ALA A 177 -20.37 0.23 0.70
N VAL A 178 -19.04 0.26 0.63
CA VAL A 178 -18.18 -0.67 1.37
C VAL A 178 -17.35 0.08 2.40
N THR A 179 -17.21 -0.47 3.60
CA THR A 179 -16.35 0.12 4.62
C THR A 179 -15.39 -0.88 5.23
N PHE A 180 -14.17 -0.44 5.55
CA PHE A 180 -13.14 -1.22 6.21
C PHE A 180 -12.78 -0.58 7.55
N GLY A 181 -12.82 -1.35 8.64
CA GLY A 181 -12.46 -0.84 9.98
C GLY A 181 -13.30 0.35 10.40
N ASN A 182 -14.60 0.32 10.12
CA ASN A 182 -15.46 1.48 10.32
C ASN A 182 -15.77 1.71 11.81
N THR A 183 -15.38 2.88 12.33
CA THR A 183 -15.66 3.30 13.72
C THR A 183 -17.16 3.35 14.04
N MET A 184 -18.01 3.55 13.02
CA MET A 184 -19.46 3.65 13.15
C MET A 184 -20.17 2.29 13.13
N GLN A 185 -19.47 1.20 12.78
CA GLN A 185 -20.07 -0.11 12.52
C GLN A 185 -20.83 -0.66 13.73
N ARG A 186 -20.24 -0.56 14.93
CA ARG A 186 -20.86 -1.01 16.19
C ARG A 186 -22.12 -0.21 16.55
N TYR A 187 -22.14 1.09 16.22
CA TYR A 187 -23.22 2.02 16.55
C TYR A 187 -24.39 1.93 15.56
N ASN A 188 -24.08 1.68 14.29
CA ASN A 188 -25.07 1.58 13.23
C ASN A 188 -25.49 0.13 12.92
N HIS A 189 -25.14 -0.83 13.80
CA HIS A 189 -25.50 -2.24 13.68
C HIS A 189 -25.15 -2.85 12.31
N ASN A 190 -23.91 -2.63 11.85
CA ASN A 190 -23.41 -3.07 10.53
C ASN A 190 -24.15 -2.48 9.32
N ASN A 191 -24.78 -1.31 9.46
CA ASN A 191 -25.50 -0.64 8.37
C ASN A 191 -25.08 0.83 8.20
N ILE A 192 -25.40 1.41 7.05
CA ILE A 192 -25.36 2.86 6.84
C ILE A 192 -26.82 3.34 6.81
N PRO A 193 -27.26 4.20 7.74
CA PRO A 193 -28.64 4.69 7.77
C PRO A 193 -29.08 5.24 6.41
N GLU A 194 -30.34 5.01 6.06
CA GLU A 194 -30.98 5.43 4.81
C GLU A 194 -30.49 4.69 3.54
N ILE A 195 -29.41 3.91 3.61
CA ILE A 195 -28.94 3.09 2.48
C ILE A 195 -29.54 1.68 2.61
N PRO A 196 -30.06 1.07 1.52
CA PRO A 196 -30.54 -0.31 1.56
C PRO A 196 -29.45 -1.25 2.08
N ALA A 197 -29.79 -2.11 3.03
CA ALA A 197 -28.83 -2.96 3.72
C ALA A 197 -28.09 -3.90 2.76
N GLU A 198 -28.76 -4.33 1.69
CA GLU A 198 -28.18 -5.15 0.63
C GLU A 198 -27.13 -4.41 -0.21
N SER A 199 -27.10 -3.08 -0.17
CA SER A 199 -26.10 -2.24 -0.85
C SER A 199 -24.91 -1.89 0.07
N VAL A 200 -24.94 -2.32 1.34
CA VAL A 200 -23.90 -2.02 2.32
C VAL A 200 -23.10 -3.26 2.69
N LYS A 201 -21.77 -3.16 2.69
CA LYS A 201 -20.88 -4.21 3.23
C LYS A 201 -19.82 -3.60 4.14
N MET A 202 -19.78 -4.04 5.39
CA MET A 202 -18.78 -3.58 6.36
C MET A 202 -17.80 -4.71 6.71
N PHE A 203 -16.53 -4.53 6.39
CA PHE A 203 -15.43 -5.42 6.74
C PHE A 203 -14.79 -4.95 8.05
N CYS A 204 -14.62 -5.91 8.97
CA CYS A 204 -14.04 -5.71 10.27
C CYS A 204 -13.19 -6.94 10.60
N ASN A 205 -11.87 -6.79 10.67
CA ASN A 205 -10.97 -7.89 11.02
C ASN A 205 -11.27 -8.41 12.43
N ASP A 206 -10.93 -9.67 12.71
CA ASP A 206 -11.38 -10.37 13.91
C ASP A 206 -10.95 -9.68 15.20
N PHE A 207 -9.73 -9.13 15.24
CA PHE A 207 -9.21 -8.40 16.40
C PHE A 207 -9.09 -6.90 16.17
N ASP A 208 -9.87 -6.31 15.25
CA ASP A 208 -9.91 -4.85 15.07
C ASP A 208 -10.85 -4.19 16.10
N PRO A 209 -10.33 -3.56 17.17
CA PRO A 209 -11.15 -2.89 18.17
C PRO A 209 -11.92 -1.67 17.62
N VAL A 210 -11.48 -1.05 16.53
CA VAL A 210 -12.10 0.17 16.01
C VAL A 210 -13.54 -0.09 15.58
N CYS A 211 -13.77 -1.16 14.83
CA CYS A 211 -15.10 -1.54 14.36
C CYS A 211 -15.86 -2.43 15.35
N LYS A 212 -15.17 -3.23 16.18
CA LYS A 212 -15.82 -4.11 17.17
C LYS A 212 -16.32 -3.34 18.39
N ILE A 213 -15.49 -2.47 18.96
CA ILE A 213 -15.76 -1.79 20.23
C ILE A 213 -15.88 -0.27 20.09
N GLY A 214 -15.63 0.30 18.90
CA GLY A 214 -15.76 1.73 18.66
C GLY A 214 -14.63 2.56 19.26
N VAL A 215 -13.51 1.93 19.66
CA VAL A 215 -12.42 2.59 20.38
C VAL A 215 -11.39 3.12 19.38
N PRO A 216 -11.21 4.45 19.27
CA PRO A 216 -10.38 5.03 18.22
C PRO A 216 -8.87 4.79 18.40
N PHE A 217 -8.40 4.66 19.64
CA PHE A 217 -7.01 4.26 19.95
C PHE A 217 -6.67 2.87 19.39
N GLY A 218 -7.68 2.08 19.06
CA GLY A 218 -7.55 0.81 18.37
C GLY A 218 -6.87 0.88 16.99
N ALA A 219 -6.79 2.06 16.38
CA ALA A 219 -6.24 2.24 15.04
C ALA A 219 -4.72 1.98 14.92
N ILE A 220 -4.02 1.85 16.06
CA ILE A 220 -2.60 1.45 16.10
C ILE A 220 -2.40 -0.07 16.05
N MET A 221 -3.46 -0.86 16.25
CA MET A 221 -3.38 -2.32 16.30
C MET A 221 -3.14 -2.89 14.90
N PRO A 222 -2.33 -3.97 14.77
CA PRO A 222 -2.04 -4.59 13.47
C PRO A 222 -3.29 -4.94 12.66
N ASP A 223 -4.32 -5.48 13.31
CA ASP A 223 -5.59 -5.87 12.68
C ASP A 223 -6.42 -4.70 12.16
N HIS A 224 -6.23 -3.48 12.66
CA HIS A 224 -6.84 -2.31 12.05
C HIS A 224 -6.05 -1.81 10.84
N ARG A 225 -4.75 -2.12 10.79
CA ARG A 225 -3.78 -1.57 9.85
C ARG A 225 -3.60 -2.37 8.57
N ASP A 226 -4.28 -3.50 8.40
CA ASP A 226 -4.22 -4.28 7.16
C ASP A 226 -5.59 -4.84 6.76
N TYR A 227 -6.21 -4.21 5.77
CA TYR A 227 -7.46 -4.65 5.16
C TYR A 227 -7.27 -5.18 3.74
N ARG A 228 -6.02 -5.36 3.28
CA ARG A 228 -5.73 -5.89 1.94
C ARG A 228 -6.36 -7.26 1.68
N PRO A 229 -6.42 -8.21 2.64
CA PRO A 229 -7.14 -9.47 2.44
C PRO A 229 -8.65 -9.29 2.15
N SER A 230 -9.24 -8.19 2.62
CA SER A 230 -10.65 -7.88 2.38
C SER A 230 -10.90 -7.18 1.04
N ALA A 231 -9.85 -6.78 0.29
CA ALA A 231 -10.00 -6.01 -0.95
C ALA A 231 -10.71 -6.81 -2.06
N LYS A 232 -10.35 -8.08 -2.26
CA LYS A 232 -11.03 -8.96 -3.24
C LYS A 232 -12.50 -9.19 -2.87
N PRO A 233 -12.84 -9.68 -1.66
CA PRO A 233 -14.24 -9.81 -1.25
C PRO A 233 -15.05 -8.51 -1.37
N ALA A 234 -14.43 -7.36 -1.11
CA ALA A 234 -15.06 -6.05 -1.27
C ALA A 234 -15.36 -5.71 -2.73
N ALA A 235 -14.39 -5.91 -3.63
CA ALA A 235 -14.57 -5.70 -5.06
C ALA A 235 -15.64 -6.64 -5.63
N GLU A 236 -15.64 -7.92 -5.24
CA GLU A 236 -16.67 -8.89 -5.64
C GLU A 236 -18.06 -8.48 -5.18
N PHE A 237 -18.21 -7.96 -3.95
CA PHE A 237 -19.48 -7.40 -3.49
C PHE A 237 -19.93 -6.21 -4.36
N MET A 238 -19.03 -5.28 -4.68
CA MET A 238 -19.35 -4.15 -5.56
C MET A 238 -19.74 -4.61 -6.97
N LEU A 239 -19.02 -5.59 -7.53
CA LEU A 239 -19.33 -6.20 -8.82
C LEU A 239 -20.71 -6.87 -8.82
N GLN A 240 -21.07 -7.58 -7.75
CA GLN A 240 -22.42 -8.14 -7.59
C GLN A 240 -23.50 -7.07 -7.59
N ARG A 241 -23.27 -5.92 -6.96
CA ARG A 241 -24.24 -4.80 -6.98
C ARG A 241 -24.30 -4.14 -8.37
N LEU A 242 -23.17 -3.93 -9.01
CA LEU A 242 -23.10 -3.41 -10.39
C LEU A 242 -23.79 -4.35 -11.39
N ALA A 243 -23.69 -5.67 -11.19
CA ALA A 243 -24.36 -6.66 -12.03
C ALA A 243 -25.90 -6.59 -11.99
N THR A 244 -26.48 -5.92 -10.98
CA THR A 244 -27.93 -5.67 -10.92
C THR A 244 -28.38 -4.61 -11.93
N VAL A 245 -27.49 -3.69 -12.31
CA VAL A 245 -27.75 -2.65 -13.32
C VAL A 245 -27.21 -3.03 -14.70
N ASP A 246 -26.14 -3.81 -14.76
CA ASP A 246 -25.56 -4.32 -16.00
C ASP A 246 -25.22 -5.81 -15.86
N LYS A 247 -26.10 -6.65 -16.42
CA LYS A 247 -26.01 -8.11 -16.33
C LYS A 247 -24.80 -8.72 -17.05
N THR A 248 -24.02 -7.94 -17.81
CA THR A 248 -22.81 -8.42 -18.50
C THR A 248 -21.61 -8.53 -17.56
N ILE A 249 -21.68 -7.91 -16.37
CA ILE A 249 -20.59 -7.87 -15.40
C ILE A 249 -20.44 -9.22 -14.70
N LYS A 250 -19.21 -9.75 -14.70
CA LYS A 250 -18.85 -10.90 -13.87
C LYS A 250 -18.80 -10.49 -12.39
N THR A 251 -19.30 -11.34 -11.51
CA THR A 251 -19.40 -11.03 -10.07
C THR A 251 -18.23 -11.52 -9.23
N SER A 252 -17.27 -12.21 -9.84
CA SER A 252 -16.08 -12.77 -9.21
C SER A 252 -14.83 -12.25 -9.89
N ALA A 253 -13.78 -12.00 -9.10
CA ALA A 253 -12.48 -11.60 -9.60
C ALA A 253 -11.51 -12.79 -9.50
N ALA A 254 -10.57 -12.90 -10.44
CA ALA A 254 -9.47 -13.85 -10.28
C ALA A 254 -8.54 -13.34 -9.18
N ASP A 255 -7.92 -14.24 -8.42
CA ASP A 255 -6.87 -13.82 -7.49
C ASP A 255 -5.81 -13.03 -8.25
N MET A 256 -5.53 -11.81 -7.80
CA MET A 256 -4.44 -11.05 -8.37
C MET A 256 -3.14 -11.66 -7.86
N SER A 257 -2.35 -12.16 -8.80
CA SER A 257 -0.99 -12.60 -8.55
C SER A 257 -0.13 -11.41 -8.10
N PHE A 258 0.90 -11.66 -7.30
CA PHE A 258 1.91 -10.69 -6.86
C PHE A 258 2.77 -10.09 -8.00
N THR A 259 2.28 -10.13 -9.25
CA THR A 259 2.92 -9.69 -10.50
C THR A 259 2.81 -8.19 -10.76
N ASN A 260 2.06 -7.42 -9.96
CA ASN A 260 2.03 -5.94 -10.07
C ASN A 260 3.41 -5.29 -9.82
N TYR A 261 4.30 -6.01 -9.15
CA TYR A 261 5.67 -5.59 -8.89
C TYR A 261 6.60 -5.84 -10.09
N GLU A 262 6.22 -6.64 -11.08
CA GLU A 262 7.06 -6.87 -12.27
C GLU A 262 7.23 -5.61 -13.11
N SER A 263 6.21 -4.76 -13.19
CA SER A 263 6.31 -3.46 -13.87
C SER A 263 7.21 -2.44 -13.15
N LEU A 264 7.54 -2.69 -11.87
CA LEU A 264 8.59 -1.93 -11.17
C LEU A 264 9.99 -2.42 -11.54
N GLY A 265 10.10 -3.53 -12.26
CA GLY A 265 11.36 -4.20 -12.52
C GLY A 265 11.67 -5.30 -11.52
N PHE A 266 10.79 -5.63 -10.56
CA PHE A 266 10.99 -6.82 -9.73
C PHE A 266 10.78 -8.11 -10.54
N LYS A 267 11.58 -9.14 -10.28
CA LYS A 267 11.37 -10.48 -10.85
C LYS A 267 11.32 -11.46 -9.69
N PHE A 268 10.17 -12.11 -9.56
CA PHE A 268 9.92 -13.14 -8.57
C PHE A 268 10.42 -14.47 -9.10
N HIS A 269 11.27 -15.11 -8.32
CA HIS A 269 11.72 -16.47 -8.58
C HIS A 269 10.76 -17.45 -7.92
N ASP A 270 10.64 -18.64 -8.51
CA ASP A 270 9.71 -19.67 -8.08
C ASP A 270 9.88 -19.99 -6.59
N LEU A 271 8.74 -20.22 -5.93
CA LEU A 271 8.72 -20.57 -4.52
C LEU A 271 9.31 -21.96 -4.30
N HIS A 272 10.34 -22.06 -3.48
CA HIS A 272 10.83 -23.33 -2.99
C HIS A 272 9.96 -23.80 -1.82
N LEU A 273 9.27 -24.94 -2.00
CA LEU A 273 8.36 -25.48 -1.00
C LEU A 273 9.10 -26.37 0.01
N GLY A 274 9.26 -25.85 1.23
CA GLY A 274 9.66 -26.65 2.39
C GLY A 274 8.48 -27.41 2.97
N ALA A 275 7.33 -26.75 3.13
CA ALA A 275 6.06 -27.30 3.58
C ALA A 275 5.00 -27.29 2.47
N ALA A 276 3.87 -27.97 2.72
CA ALA A 276 2.70 -27.83 1.87
C ALA A 276 2.17 -26.39 1.93
N LYS A 277 1.68 -25.87 0.81
CA LYS A 277 1.14 -24.49 0.73
C LYS A 277 0.00 -24.27 1.72
N GLY A 278 -0.04 -23.07 2.32
CA GLY A 278 -1.10 -22.64 3.23
C GLY A 278 -0.96 -23.19 4.66
N THR A 279 0.20 -23.74 5.02
CA THR A 279 0.44 -24.21 6.40
C THR A 279 0.85 -23.10 7.36
N SER A 280 1.24 -21.93 6.84
CA SER A 280 1.65 -20.77 7.66
C SER A 280 1.33 -19.43 6.99
N LYS A 281 1.83 -18.32 7.56
CA LYS A 281 1.44 -16.97 7.15
C LYS A 281 2.24 -16.52 5.93
N PRO A 282 1.60 -16.02 4.88
CA PRO A 282 2.31 -15.51 3.71
C PRO A 282 3.06 -14.20 4.04
N PHE A 283 4.17 -13.97 3.35
CA PHE A 283 4.92 -12.72 3.37
C PHE A 283 5.46 -12.37 1.97
N ASN A 284 5.69 -11.07 1.75
CA ASN A 284 6.26 -10.56 0.51
C ASN A 284 7.02 -9.24 0.75
N ASP A 285 8.34 -9.26 0.57
CA ASP A 285 9.18 -8.07 0.75
C ASP A 285 8.93 -6.99 -0.30
N ALA A 286 8.36 -7.33 -1.46
CA ALA A 286 8.03 -6.34 -2.49
C ALA A 286 7.12 -5.23 -1.97
N GLU A 287 6.31 -5.51 -0.94
CA GLU A 287 5.47 -4.51 -0.28
C GLU A 287 6.29 -3.42 0.41
N ALA A 288 7.39 -3.81 1.08
CA ALA A 288 8.30 -2.87 1.71
C ALA A 288 9.21 -2.18 0.68
N LEU A 289 9.73 -2.97 -0.28
CA LEU A 289 10.63 -2.51 -1.33
C LEU A 289 10.02 -1.44 -2.23
N ALA A 290 8.74 -1.59 -2.57
CA ALA A 290 8.10 -0.70 -3.52
C ALA A 290 7.81 0.70 -2.96
N GLY A 291 7.92 0.88 -1.64
CA GLY A 291 7.86 2.19 -0.98
C GLY A 291 9.22 2.87 -0.80
N LEU A 292 10.32 2.28 -1.29
CA LEU A 292 11.66 2.88 -1.22
C LEU A 292 11.94 3.71 -2.47
N ASP A 293 12.54 4.89 -2.29
CA ASP A 293 13.04 5.71 -3.41
C ASP A 293 14.24 5.05 -4.11
N TYR A 294 15.03 4.29 -3.34
CA TYR A 294 16.18 3.53 -3.80
C TYR A 294 16.29 2.19 -3.07
N ILE A 295 16.58 1.11 -3.81
CA ILE A 295 16.70 -0.24 -3.25
C ILE A 295 18.18 -0.59 -3.07
N GLY A 296 18.76 -0.05 -2.01
CA GLY A 296 20.11 -0.40 -1.56
C GLY A 296 20.05 -1.45 -0.46
N VAL A 297 20.35 -2.72 -0.76
CA VAL A 297 20.52 -3.74 0.29
C VAL A 297 21.85 -3.52 0.99
N VAL A 298 21.82 -3.32 2.31
CA VAL A 298 23.02 -3.07 3.11
C VAL A 298 23.36 -4.23 4.05
N SER A 299 22.41 -5.11 4.36
CA SER A 299 22.68 -6.29 5.18
C SER A 299 21.66 -7.39 4.94
N LEU A 300 22.13 -8.64 4.97
CA LEU A 300 21.29 -9.83 5.01
C LEU A 300 21.43 -10.47 6.39
N SER A 301 20.33 -10.91 6.98
CA SER A 301 20.34 -11.59 8.27
C SER A 301 19.40 -12.78 8.32
N GLY A 302 19.53 -13.55 9.39
CA GLY A 302 18.53 -14.53 9.76
C GLY A 302 18.95 -15.32 10.98
N LYS A 303 18.11 -16.30 11.33
CA LYS A 303 18.37 -17.22 12.42
C LYS A 303 18.20 -18.64 11.95
N GLY A 304 19.12 -19.50 12.37
CA GLY A 304 18.99 -20.92 12.07
C GLY A 304 19.75 -21.83 13.01
N ALA A 305 19.32 -23.08 13.05
CA ALA A 305 20.00 -24.18 13.71
C ALA A 305 19.86 -25.44 12.84
N ALA A 306 18.96 -26.36 13.20
CA ALA A 306 18.63 -27.51 12.35
C ALA A 306 17.77 -27.13 11.13
N ARG A 307 17.14 -25.95 11.15
CA ARG A 307 16.31 -25.36 10.09
C ARG A 307 16.55 -23.85 10.04
N VAL A 308 15.99 -23.19 9.04
CA VAL A 308 15.95 -21.74 8.96
C VAL A 308 14.73 -21.27 9.76
N ASP A 309 14.98 -20.65 10.91
CA ASP A 309 13.95 -20.15 11.80
C ASP A 309 13.47 -18.76 11.36
N ASN A 310 14.37 -17.92 10.84
CA ASN A 310 14.10 -16.55 10.43
C ASN A 310 15.06 -16.08 9.33
N ILE A 311 14.60 -15.13 8.53
CA ILE A 311 15.34 -14.45 7.46
C ILE A 311 14.99 -12.97 7.45
N GLY A 312 15.92 -12.11 7.06
CA GLY A 312 15.62 -10.70 6.89
C GLY A 312 16.63 -9.93 6.05
N VAL A 313 16.16 -8.79 5.52
CA VAL A 313 16.94 -7.88 4.69
C VAL A 313 16.87 -6.48 5.29
N LEU A 314 18.01 -5.79 5.36
CA LEU A 314 18.11 -4.39 5.74
C LEU A 314 18.43 -3.56 4.50
N TYR A 315 17.73 -2.44 4.38
CA TYR A 315 17.86 -1.49 3.29
C TYR A 315 18.46 -0.17 3.81
N GLU A 316 19.13 0.58 2.94
CA GLU A 316 19.87 1.80 3.25
C GLU A 316 19.03 2.84 4.03
N ASP A 317 17.76 3.02 3.63
CA ASP A 317 16.85 4.00 4.24
C ASP A 317 15.98 3.42 5.38
N MET A 318 16.30 2.22 5.88
CA MET A 318 15.52 1.56 6.93
C MET A 318 16.30 1.40 8.24
N ALA A 319 15.60 1.67 9.35
CA ALA A 319 16.16 1.51 10.70
C ALA A 319 16.09 0.07 11.24
N ALA A 320 15.35 -0.82 10.59
CA ALA A 320 15.13 -2.19 11.02
C ALA A 320 15.04 -3.14 9.82
N TYR A 321 15.35 -4.42 10.05
CA TYR A 321 15.20 -5.46 9.04
C TYR A 321 13.73 -5.66 8.70
N VAL A 322 13.46 -5.90 7.42
CA VAL A 322 12.25 -6.60 7.00
C VAL A 322 12.51 -8.08 7.24
N GLU A 323 11.87 -8.65 8.27
CA GLU A 323 12.17 -10.00 8.78
C GLU A 323 10.93 -10.90 8.83
N HIS A 324 11.14 -12.20 8.59
CA HIS A 324 10.09 -13.23 8.55
C HIS A 324 10.50 -14.46 9.34
N GLY A 325 9.52 -15.17 9.89
CA GLY A 325 9.74 -16.36 10.72
C GLY A 325 9.80 -16.08 12.22
N GLY A 326 10.32 -17.05 12.97
CA GLY A 326 10.24 -17.08 14.43
C GLY A 326 11.49 -16.55 15.15
N LYS A 327 11.50 -16.75 16.47
CA LYS A 327 12.59 -16.29 17.36
C LYS A 327 13.65 -17.35 17.61
N GLY A 328 13.51 -18.55 17.04
CA GLY A 328 14.42 -19.68 17.22
C GLY A 328 15.77 -19.47 16.52
N GLY A 329 16.67 -20.45 16.69
CA GLY A 329 17.95 -20.49 15.99
C GLY A 329 19.00 -19.50 16.50
N GLN A 330 20.20 -19.60 15.94
CA GLN A 330 21.30 -18.66 16.18
C GLN A 330 21.27 -17.56 15.13
N PHE A 331 21.36 -16.29 15.57
CA PHE A 331 21.39 -15.14 14.68
C PHE A 331 22.72 -15.06 13.94
N LYS A 332 22.64 -14.82 12.64
CA LYS A 332 23.78 -14.51 11.78
C LYS A 332 23.39 -13.38 10.83
N ARG A 333 24.39 -12.64 10.37
CA ARG A 333 24.21 -11.62 9.33
C ARG A 333 25.48 -11.46 8.51
N ILE A 334 25.33 -10.84 7.35
CA ILE A 334 26.42 -10.30 6.54
C ILE A 334 26.07 -8.86 6.18
N ASP A 335 27.02 -7.95 6.41
CA ASP A 335 26.88 -6.54 6.04
C ASP A 335 27.54 -6.35 4.67
N LEU A 336 26.79 -5.81 3.70
CA LEU A 336 27.25 -5.61 2.33
C LEU A 336 28.08 -4.33 2.23
N LYS A 337 29.23 -4.42 1.57
CA LYS A 337 30.10 -3.27 1.33
C LYS A 337 29.62 -2.46 0.13
N GLU A 338 30.17 -1.27 -0.05
CA GLU A 338 29.92 -0.44 -1.24
C GLU A 338 30.15 -1.23 -2.53
N GLY A 339 29.16 -1.23 -3.44
CA GLY A 339 29.17 -1.98 -4.70
C GLY A 339 29.07 -3.51 -4.55
N GLU A 340 28.79 -4.01 -3.34
CA GLU A 340 28.50 -5.43 -3.09
C GLU A 340 26.99 -5.69 -3.12
N TYR A 341 26.58 -6.74 -3.82
CA TYR A 341 25.18 -7.11 -3.96
C TYR A 341 24.99 -8.63 -3.96
N TRP A 342 23.80 -9.06 -3.53
CA TRP A 342 23.40 -10.46 -3.42
C TRP A 342 23.08 -11.05 -4.80
N THR A 343 23.78 -12.11 -5.20
CA THR A 343 23.71 -12.67 -6.56
C THR A 343 23.21 -14.09 -6.61
N LYS A 344 23.40 -14.86 -5.55
CA LYS A 344 23.15 -16.30 -5.57
C LYS A 344 22.61 -16.78 -4.23
N THR A 345 21.71 -17.76 -4.31
CA THR A 345 21.19 -18.43 -3.13
C THR A 345 21.00 -19.91 -3.35
N GLU A 346 21.47 -20.70 -2.40
CA GLU A 346 21.16 -22.13 -2.30
C GLU A 346 20.17 -22.36 -1.15
N MET A 347 19.15 -23.18 -1.41
CA MET A 347 18.16 -23.60 -0.44
C MET A 347 18.00 -25.11 -0.49
N CYS A 348 17.86 -25.75 0.68
CA CYS A 348 17.52 -27.16 0.79
C CYS A 348 16.43 -27.36 1.84
N ASN A 349 15.64 -28.41 1.67
CA ASN A 349 14.65 -28.80 2.66
C ASN A 349 15.32 -29.45 3.88
N GLY A 350 14.61 -29.44 5.01
CA GLY A 350 15.01 -30.08 6.25
C GLY A 350 13.78 -30.54 7.05
N LYS A 351 13.97 -31.51 7.94
CA LYS A 351 12.85 -32.17 8.66
C LYS A 351 12.89 -31.95 10.16
N LYS A 352 11.70 -31.79 10.76
CA LYS A 352 11.46 -31.89 12.22
C LYS A 352 10.26 -32.76 12.49
N LYS A 353 10.46 -33.87 13.20
CA LYS A 353 9.38 -34.80 13.58
C LYS A 353 8.44 -35.13 12.39
N LYS A 354 9.02 -35.38 11.21
CA LYS A 354 8.38 -35.68 9.91
C LYS A 354 7.83 -34.48 9.10
N ALA A 355 7.75 -33.28 9.65
CA ALA A 355 7.38 -32.09 8.88
C ALA A 355 8.60 -31.51 8.15
N SER A 356 8.46 -31.26 6.84
CA SER A 356 9.47 -30.63 6.00
C SER A 356 9.32 -29.10 6.04
N ARG A 357 10.44 -28.38 5.98
CA ARG A 357 10.59 -26.92 6.04
C ARG A 357 11.85 -26.52 5.26
N ILE A 358 12.10 -25.21 5.11
CA ILE A 358 13.40 -24.74 4.64
C ILE A 358 14.45 -25.08 5.71
N GLY A 359 15.29 -26.08 5.40
CA GLY A 359 16.30 -26.63 6.30
C GLY A 359 17.60 -25.84 6.26
N TYR A 360 17.89 -25.25 5.10
CA TYR A 360 19.14 -24.57 4.81
C TYR A 360 18.90 -23.39 3.87
N PHE A 361 19.63 -22.30 4.11
CA PHE A 361 19.69 -21.14 3.25
C PHE A 361 21.13 -20.63 3.23
N ARG A 362 21.68 -20.44 2.03
CA ARG A 362 23.01 -19.86 1.81
C ARG A 362 22.91 -18.74 0.80
N ALA A 363 23.25 -17.51 1.18
CA ALA A 363 23.33 -16.36 0.27
C ALA A 363 24.78 -15.97 -0.03
N GLU A 364 25.06 -15.68 -1.29
CA GLU A 364 26.39 -15.25 -1.79
C GLU A 364 26.29 -13.92 -2.55
N THR A 365 27.40 -13.18 -2.55
CA THR A 365 27.49 -11.84 -3.16
C THR A 365 28.43 -11.82 -4.35
N ASN A 366 28.34 -10.79 -5.18
CA ASN A 366 29.26 -10.57 -6.31
C ASN A 366 30.73 -10.40 -5.91
N LYS A 367 31.02 -9.94 -4.69
CA LYS A 367 32.40 -9.72 -4.20
C LYS A 367 32.97 -10.91 -3.43
N GLY A 368 32.22 -12.01 -3.31
CA GLY A 368 32.71 -13.22 -2.66
C GLY A 368 33.03 -13.05 -1.17
N SER A 369 32.34 -12.14 -0.48
CA SER A 369 32.38 -12.10 0.98
C SER A 369 31.89 -13.44 1.56
N SER A 370 32.24 -13.71 2.82
CA SER A 370 31.75 -14.91 3.52
C SER A 370 30.23 -15.01 3.38
N PRO A 371 29.68 -16.14 2.90
CA PRO A 371 28.25 -16.28 2.65
C PRO A 371 27.46 -16.26 3.96
N LEU A 372 26.20 -15.80 3.89
CA LEU A 372 25.26 -15.98 4.99
C LEU A 372 24.73 -17.40 4.93
N GLU A 373 25.13 -18.25 5.88
CA GLU A 373 24.65 -19.63 6.00
C GLU A 373 23.77 -19.84 7.23
N LEU A 374 22.52 -20.20 7.00
CA LEU A 374 21.50 -20.45 8.01
C LEU A 374 21.01 -21.91 7.93
N GLY A 375 20.68 -22.48 9.09
CA GLY A 375 20.20 -23.85 9.16
C GLY A 375 21.32 -24.88 8.96
N THR A 376 20.92 -26.11 8.65
CA THR A 376 21.84 -27.23 8.40
C THR A 376 21.59 -27.77 7.01
N LYS A 377 22.63 -27.76 6.16
CA LYS A 377 22.54 -28.30 4.81
C LYS A 377 22.19 -29.79 4.87
N THR A 378 21.21 -30.17 4.06
CA THR A 378 20.86 -31.57 3.80
C THR A 378 20.91 -31.78 2.28
N ASP A 379 20.80 -33.02 1.84
CA ASP A 379 20.70 -33.35 0.41
C ASP A 379 19.23 -33.45 -0.06
N ASP A 380 18.26 -33.09 0.78
CA ASP A 380 16.83 -33.19 0.47
C ASP A 380 16.34 -31.95 -0.29
N ASN A 381 15.94 -32.15 -1.55
CA ASN A 381 15.35 -31.14 -2.42
C ASN A 381 16.13 -29.81 -2.42
N CYS A 382 17.41 -29.85 -2.81
CA CYS A 382 18.21 -28.63 -2.94
C CYS A 382 17.99 -27.94 -4.28
N ILE A 383 17.96 -26.61 -4.26
CA ILE A 383 17.93 -25.76 -5.44
C ILE A 383 18.86 -24.57 -5.26
N THR A 384 19.40 -24.09 -6.38
CA THR A 384 20.22 -22.89 -6.43
C THR A 384 19.58 -21.90 -7.40
N TYR A 385 19.42 -20.66 -6.95
CA TYR A 385 18.93 -19.55 -7.73
C TYR A 385 20.05 -18.54 -7.96
N GLU A 386 20.07 -17.96 -9.15
CA GLU A 386 20.94 -16.85 -9.52
C GLU A 386 20.08 -15.65 -9.94
N SER A 387 20.50 -14.45 -9.57
CA SER A 387 19.72 -13.23 -9.80
C SER A 387 19.51 -12.94 -11.29
N GLY A 388 20.44 -13.42 -12.12
CA GLY A 388 20.49 -13.20 -13.55
C GLY A 388 21.37 -12.01 -13.93
N GLU A 389 21.72 -11.92 -15.21
CA GLU A 389 22.55 -10.84 -15.74
C GLU A 389 21.92 -9.45 -15.49
N GLY A 390 22.72 -8.50 -15.01
CA GLY A 390 22.29 -7.14 -14.71
C GLY A 390 21.34 -6.98 -13.52
N ARG A 391 21.22 -7.99 -12.66
CA ARG A 391 20.26 -8.00 -11.54
C ARG A 391 20.89 -8.48 -10.24
N ALA A 392 20.35 -8.01 -9.13
CA ALA A 392 20.65 -8.49 -7.78
C ALA A 392 19.38 -9.01 -7.10
N PHE A 393 19.52 -9.96 -6.18
CA PHE A 393 18.45 -10.28 -5.24
C PHE A 393 18.33 -9.15 -4.22
N VAL A 394 17.10 -8.73 -3.96
CA VAL A 394 16.79 -7.59 -3.09
C VAL A 394 15.81 -7.91 -1.98
N GLY A 395 15.11 -9.04 -2.05
CA GLY A 395 14.12 -9.42 -1.05
C GLY A 395 13.58 -10.83 -1.29
N MET A 396 12.59 -11.21 -0.51
CA MET A 396 12.03 -12.55 -0.48
C MET A 396 10.50 -12.55 -0.42
N HIS A 397 9.89 -13.66 -0.83
CA HIS A 397 8.46 -13.94 -0.66
C HIS A 397 8.25 -15.39 -0.26
N GLY A 398 7.14 -15.70 0.41
CA GLY A 398 6.85 -17.08 0.78
C GLY A 398 5.88 -17.21 1.94
N GLU A 399 6.03 -18.26 2.73
CA GLU A 399 5.22 -18.54 3.91
C GLU A 399 6.12 -18.82 5.12
N SER A 400 5.76 -18.25 6.28
CA SER A 400 6.51 -18.44 7.52
C SER A 400 5.62 -18.51 8.76
N GLY A 401 6.12 -19.20 9.79
CA GLY A 401 5.54 -19.27 11.12
C GLY A 401 6.64 -19.16 12.18
N ASP A 402 6.79 -20.18 13.03
CA ASP A 402 7.96 -20.28 13.91
C ASP A 402 9.26 -20.54 13.13
N GLU A 403 9.14 -21.03 11.89
CA GLU A 403 10.21 -21.39 10.97
C GLU A 403 9.81 -20.95 9.54
N ILE A 404 10.77 -20.95 8.61
CA ILE A 404 10.47 -20.67 7.20
C ILE A 404 9.90 -21.93 6.54
N ASP A 405 8.66 -21.83 6.07
CA ASP A 405 7.93 -22.96 5.48
C ASP A 405 8.16 -23.04 3.98
N SER A 406 8.21 -21.90 3.29
CA SER A 406 8.54 -21.81 1.88
C SER A 406 9.19 -20.47 1.56
N LEU A 407 10.07 -20.46 0.55
CA LEU A 407 10.88 -19.28 0.25
C LEU A 407 11.16 -19.13 -1.25
N GLY A 408 10.89 -17.96 -1.77
CA GLY A 408 11.24 -17.52 -3.11
C GLY A 408 11.98 -16.18 -3.04
N LEU A 409 12.73 -15.87 -4.08
CA LEU A 409 13.58 -14.68 -4.13
C LEU A 409 12.99 -13.62 -5.03
N ILE A 410 13.28 -12.36 -4.72
CA ILE A 410 12.91 -11.19 -5.52
C ILE A 410 14.20 -10.58 -6.03
N SER A 411 14.34 -10.46 -7.35
CA SER A 411 15.47 -9.77 -7.97
C SER A 411 15.04 -8.45 -8.57
N TYR A 412 15.96 -7.50 -8.68
CA TYR A 412 15.76 -6.15 -9.24
C TYR A 412 17.00 -5.74 -10.07
N PRO A 413 16.88 -4.86 -11.10
CA PRO A 413 18.02 -4.38 -11.86
C PRO A 413 19.07 -3.73 -10.96
N ILE A 414 20.34 -3.97 -11.28
CA ILE A 414 21.45 -3.22 -10.68
C ILE A 414 21.45 -1.84 -11.33
N ILE A 415 21.37 -0.79 -10.52
CA ILE A 415 21.52 0.59 -10.98
C ILE A 415 22.94 1.00 -10.62
N GLU A 416 23.77 1.22 -11.64
CA GLU A 416 25.17 1.66 -11.50
C GLU A 416 25.29 3.16 -11.19
#